data_AF-C4FN48-F1
#
_entry.id   AF-C4FN48-F1
#
_cell.length_a   1.000
_cell.length_b   1.000
_cell.length_c   1.000
_cell.angle_alpha   90.00
_cell.angle_beta   90.00
_cell.angle_gamma   90.00
#
_symmetry.space_group_name_H-M   'P 1'
#
loop_
_entity.id
_entity.type
_entity.pdbx_description
1 polymer ?
#
loop_
_entity_poly.entity_id
_entity_poly.type
_entity_poly.pdbx_seq_one_letter_code
_entity_poly.pdbx_strand_id
1 'polypeptide(L)'
;MNAKPWLASSWKQSDDKLTWTFTINDKVKFSNGNALTAEAVKASLERTFVKSKRAKTFFNYTEMTANGQELTIKTDKPYYNLPNLLGDPLFLVMDVTAEANGRDIAKEGPIGTGPYVVTSFTKERAELARNDNYWDGKPGFAKVEIPSINDANTRAMALQAGDVDMAVSIGPGEYGIFQNDKKFTIYEESSLRDVFVRMSQKGKLKNANL
;
A
#
# COMPACT_ATOMS: atom_id res chain seq x y z
N MET A 1 0.28 5.22 15.61
CA MET A 1 1.07 4.04 15.18
C MET A 1 2.51 4.48 14.97
N ASN A 2 3.46 3.66 15.41
CA ASN A 2 4.88 3.91 15.18
C ASN A 2 5.35 3.10 13.98
N ALA A 3 6.19 3.70 13.13
CA ALA A 3 6.81 3.00 12.01
C ALA A 3 7.63 1.81 12.51
N LYS A 4 7.60 0.72 11.74
CA LYS A 4 8.39 -0.49 12.00
C LYS A 4 9.29 -0.78 10.80
N PRO A 5 10.50 -1.35 11.01
CA PRO A 5 11.34 -1.83 9.92
C PRO A 5 10.60 -2.78 8.98
N TRP A 6 10.89 -2.65 7.69
CA TRP A 6 10.36 -3.49 6.61
C TRP A 6 11.34 -3.50 5.43
N LEU A 7 11.06 -2.71 4.37
CA LEU A 7 11.98 -2.53 3.23
C LEU A 7 13.23 -1.74 3.63
N ALA A 8 13.08 -0.81 4.57
CA ALA A 8 14.19 -0.25 5.33
C ALA A 8 14.35 -1.02 6.64
N SER A 9 15.56 -1.50 6.94
CA SER A 9 15.90 -2.20 8.18
C SER A 9 16.08 -1.23 9.35
N SER A 10 16.47 0.01 9.08
CA SER A 10 16.59 1.08 10.07
C SER A 10 16.58 2.46 9.42
N TRP A 11 16.45 3.50 10.24
CA TRP A 11 16.58 4.89 9.80
C TRP A 11 17.09 5.78 10.94
N LYS A 12 17.73 6.90 10.56
CA LYS A 12 18.17 7.97 11.48
C LYS A 12 17.79 9.33 10.90
N GLN A 13 17.48 10.27 11.80
CA GLN A 13 17.28 11.67 11.46
C GLN A 13 18.48 12.48 11.97
N SER A 14 19.00 13.39 11.15
CA SER A 14 20.07 14.32 11.52
C SER A 14 19.68 15.26 12.67
N ASP A 15 20.68 15.93 13.25
CA ASP A 15 20.47 16.88 14.34
C ASP A 15 19.67 18.12 13.90
N ASP A 16 19.88 18.60 12.67
CA ASP A 16 19.14 19.71 12.07
C ASP A 16 17.68 19.34 11.68
N LYS A 17 17.32 18.06 11.82
CA LYS A 17 15.99 17.49 11.50
C LYS A 17 15.58 17.57 10.03
N LEU A 18 16.50 17.93 9.13
CA LEU A 18 16.23 18.08 7.70
C LEU A 18 16.65 16.87 6.87
N THR A 19 17.47 15.97 7.42
CA THR A 19 18.01 14.83 6.67
C THR A 19 17.62 13.52 7.34
N TRP A 20 17.10 12.60 6.54
CA TRP A 20 16.84 11.22 6.94
C TRP A 20 17.74 10.28 6.15
N THR A 21 18.39 9.34 6.84
CA THR A 21 19.12 8.25 6.22
C THR A 21 18.43 6.94 6.56
N PHE A 22 18.02 6.20 5.53
CA PHE A 22 17.39 4.89 5.61
C PHE A 22 18.40 3.83 5.15
N THR A 23 18.49 2.74 5.90
CA THR A 23 19.24 1.55 5.51
C THR A 23 18.26 0.57 4.87
N ILE A 24 18.44 0.27 3.59
CA ILE A 24 17.63 -0.68 2.83
C ILE A 24 18.02 -2.10 3.20
N ASN A 25 17.03 -2.99 3.27
CA ASN A 25 17.22 -4.38 3.66
C ASN A 25 17.74 -5.22 2.48
N ASP A 26 18.98 -5.69 2.59
CA ASP A 26 19.71 -6.44 1.55
C ASP A 26 19.08 -7.78 1.18
N LYS A 27 18.20 -8.32 2.03
CA LYS A 27 17.48 -9.57 1.74
C LYS A 27 16.38 -9.37 0.70
N VAL A 28 15.93 -8.13 0.50
CA VAL A 28 14.75 -7.85 -0.30
C VAL A 28 15.10 -7.92 -1.78
N LYS A 29 14.24 -8.61 -2.52
CA LYS A 29 14.24 -8.64 -3.98
C LYS A 29 12.89 -8.18 -4.52
N PHE A 30 12.92 -7.60 -5.70
CA PHE A 30 11.74 -7.46 -6.53
C PHE A 30 11.28 -8.83 -7.04
N SER A 31 10.01 -8.94 -7.44
CA SER A 31 9.45 -10.20 -7.91
C SER A 31 10.09 -10.74 -9.19
N ASN A 32 10.72 -9.89 -9.99
CA ASN A 32 11.53 -10.28 -11.14
C ASN A 32 12.95 -10.78 -10.77
N GLY A 33 13.30 -10.80 -9.48
CA GLY A 33 14.59 -11.27 -8.96
C GLY A 33 15.65 -10.17 -8.80
N ASN A 34 15.40 -8.95 -9.30
CA ASN A 34 16.32 -7.83 -9.10
C ASN A 34 16.46 -7.50 -7.61
N ALA A 35 17.67 -7.12 -7.19
CA ALA A 35 17.91 -6.69 -5.81
C ALA A 35 17.23 -5.35 -5.51
N LEU A 36 16.74 -5.16 -4.28
CA LEU A 36 16.25 -3.87 -3.82
C LEU A 36 17.42 -3.02 -3.29
N THR A 37 17.98 -2.15 -4.15
CA THR A 37 19.02 -1.20 -3.73
C THR A 37 18.46 0.17 -3.36
N ALA A 38 19.25 1.01 -2.68
CA ALA A 38 18.88 2.39 -2.40
C ALA A 38 18.60 3.19 -3.68
N GLU A 39 19.31 2.91 -4.77
CA GLU A 39 19.08 3.54 -6.08
C GLU A 39 17.71 3.14 -6.65
N ALA A 40 17.33 1.86 -6.53
CA ALA A 40 16.02 1.39 -6.95
C ALA A 40 14.88 2.02 -6.13
N VAL A 41 15.06 2.12 -4.79
CA VAL A 41 14.10 2.81 -3.92
C VAL A 41 13.98 4.29 -4.28
N LYS A 42 15.11 4.98 -4.46
CA LYS A 42 15.16 6.37 -4.91
C LYS A 42 14.37 6.55 -6.21
N ALA A 43 14.67 5.75 -7.23
CA ALA A 43 14.01 5.84 -8.54
C ALA A 43 12.49 5.65 -8.43
N SER A 44 12.04 4.71 -7.59
CA SER A 44 10.62 4.51 -7.32
C SER A 44 9.96 5.71 -6.64
N LEU A 45 10.61 6.31 -5.62
CA LEU A 45 10.09 7.48 -4.94
C LEU A 45 10.02 8.70 -5.88
N GLU A 46 11.09 8.96 -6.65
CA GLU A 46 11.12 10.04 -7.65
C GLU A 46 10.00 9.89 -8.68
N ARG A 47 9.79 8.66 -9.18
CA ARG A 47 8.67 8.35 -10.08
C ARG A 47 7.33 8.71 -9.43
N THR A 48 7.10 8.39 -8.16
CA THR A 48 5.86 8.73 -7.45
C THR A 48 5.65 10.26 -7.40
N PHE A 49 6.69 11.04 -7.11
CA PHE A 49 6.61 12.51 -7.12
C PHE A 49 6.34 13.10 -8.50
N VAL A 50 6.87 12.49 -9.57
CA VAL A 50 6.62 12.90 -10.95
C VAL A 50 5.18 12.57 -11.37
N LYS A 51 4.69 11.36 -11.05
CA LYS A 51 3.39 10.86 -11.51
C LYS A 51 2.21 11.39 -10.68
N SER A 52 2.43 11.77 -9.42
CA SER A 52 1.36 12.14 -8.51
C SER A 52 1.66 13.43 -7.74
N LYS A 53 0.90 14.49 -8.04
CA LYS A 53 0.93 15.75 -7.27
C LYS A 53 0.56 15.52 -5.79
N ARG A 54 -0.17 14.44 -5.48
CA ARG A 54 -0.53 14.06 -4.11
C ARG A 54 0.70 13.72 -3.26
N ALA A 55 1.83 13.29 -3.84
CA ALA A 55 3.05 13.02 -3.07
C ALA A 55 3.50 14.23 -2.24
N LYS A 56 3.39 15.43 -2.81
CA LYS A 56 3.71 16.71 -2.15
C LYS A 56 2.78 17.09 -1.00
N THR A 57 1.62 16.43 -0.87
CA THR A 57 0.75 16.61 0.30
C THR A 57 1.22 15.82 1.51
N PHE A 58 2.11 14.83 1.32
CA PHE A 58 2.73 14.07 2.40
C PHE A 58 4.03 14.73 2.85
N PHE A 59 4.98 14.93 1.93
CA PHE A 59 6.24 15.63 2.21
C PHE A 59 6.85 16.23 0.94
N ASN A 60 7.81 17.14 1.09
CA ASN A 60 8.68 17.57 0.00
C ASN A 60 10.13 17.24 0.34
N TYR A 61 10.90 16.89 -0.69
CA TYR A 61 12.34 16.74 -0.60
C TYR A 61 13.05 17.77 -1.47
N THR A 62 14.22 18.22 -1.03
CA THR A 62 15.14 19.04 -1.82
C THR A 62 16.17 18.19 -2.54
N GLU A 63 16.52 17.04 -1.97
CA GLU A 63 17.54 16.14 -2.50
C GLU A 63 17.28 14.70 -2.05
N MET A 64 17.54 13.74 -2.94
CA MET A 64 17.65 12.32 -2.59
C MET A 64 18.94 11.75 -3.18
N THR A 65 19.73 11.10 -2.35
CA THR A 65 20.97 10.41 -2.75
C THR A 65 20.92 8.95 -2.31
N ALA A 66 21.57 8.10 -3.08
CA ALA A 66 21.66 6.67 -2.82
C ALA A 66 23.13 6.26 -2.94
N ASN A 67 23.56 5.41 -2.01
CA ASN A 67 24.88 4.81 -2.01
C ASN A 67 24.77 3.36 -1.52
N GLY A 68 24.64 2.42 -2.45
CA GLY A 68 24.46 1.00 -2.13
C GLY A 68 23.13 0.77 -1.43
N GLN A 69 23.17 0.59 -0.10
CA GLN A 69 21.98 0.32 0.72
C GLN A 69 21.59 1.51 1.59
N GLU A 70 22.29 2.64 1.51
CA GLU A 70 21.91 3.85 2.21
C GLU A 70 21.16 4.80 1.27
N LEU A 71 19.89 5.07 1.60
CA LEU A 71 19.08 6.11 0.97
C LEU A 71 19.04 7.33 1.88
N THR A 72 19.51 8.47 1.40
CA THR A 72 19.40 9.75 2.11
C THR A 72 18.36 10.63 1.45
N ILE A 73 17.45 11.18 2.26
CA ILE A 73 16.39 12.11 1.85
C ILE A 73 16.54 13.39 2.64
N LYS A 74 16.78 14.50 1.95
CA LYS A 74 16.78 15.84 2.54
C LYS A 74 15.45 16.54 2.27
N THR A 75 14.80 17.03 3.31
CA THR A 75 13.49 17.68 3.23
C THR A 75 13.60 19.20 3.24
N ASP A 76 12.57 19.89 2.72
CA ASP A 76 12.49 21.36 2.68
C ASP A 76 12.27 22.00 4.05
N LYS A 77 11.72 21.22 4.99
CA LYS A 77 11.51 21.57 6.40
C LYS A 77 11.59 20.31 7.26
N PRO A 78 11.58 20.42 8.59
CA PRO A 78 11.55 19.24 9.46
C PRO A 78 10.28 18.39 9.27
N TYR A 79 10.46 17.09 9.03
CA TYR A 79 9.41 16.07 9.08
C TYR A 79 9.78 15.02 10.12
N TYR A 80 9.12 15.03 11.28
CA TYR A 80 9.41 14.09 12.38
C TYR A 80 8.86 12.68 12.15
N ASN A 81 7.90 12.54 11.23
CA ASN A 81 7.17 11.31 10.97
C ASN A 81 7.41 10.77 9.55
N LEU A 82 8.52 11.13 8.89
CA LEU A 82 8.80 10.70 7.51
C LEU A 82 8.70 9.17 7.31
N PRO A 83 9.18 8.30 8.22
CA PRO A 83 8.96 6.86 8.11
C PRO A 83 7.48 6.45 8.07
N ASN A 84 6.61 7.14 8.81
CA ASN A 84 5.16 6.87 8.76
C ASN A 84 4.54 7.35 7.44
N LEU A 85 5.00 8.49 6.91
CA LEU A 85 4.51 9.02 5.63
C LEU A 85 4.89 8.10 4.46
N LEU A 86 6.11 7.55 4.47
CA LEU A 86 6.58 6.57 3.49
C LEU A 86 5.89 5.20 3.62
N GLY A 87 5.18 4.95 4.72
CA GLY A 87 4.35 3.76 4.89
C GLY A 87 2.98 3.84 4.18
N ASP A 88 2.61 4.99 3.60
CA ASP A 88 1.38 5.12 2.83
C ASP A 88 1.45 4.33 1.51
N PRO A 89 0.35 3.68 1.06
CA PRO A 89 0.32 2.98 -0.23
C PRO A 89 0.68 3.84 -1.45
N LEU A 90 0.69 5.17 -1.36
CA LEU A 90 1.21 6.02 -2.44
C LEU A 90 2.72 5.80 -2.69
N PHE A 91 3.48 5.40 -1.67
CA PHE A 91 4.94 5.24 -1.72
C PHE A 91 5.39 3.77 -1.79
N LEU A 92 4.52 2.87 -2.25
CA LEU A 92 4.90 1.49 -2.59
C LEU A 92 6.15 1.50 -3.50
N VAL A 93 7.16 0.69 -3.15
CA VAL A 93 8.38 0.60 -3.94
C VAL A 93 8.21 -0.41 -5.07
N MET A 94 8.47 0.04 -6.30
CA MET A 94 8.40 -0.78 -7.49
C MET A 94 9.68 -0.67 -8.33
N ASP A 95 9.99 -1.73 -9.08
CA ASP A 95 11.04 -1.70 -10.09
C ASP A 95 10.55 -0.90 -11.29
N VAL A 96 11.01 0.34 -11.40
CA VAL A 96 10.60 1.27 -12.46
C VAL A 96 11.17 0.90 -13.83
N THR A 97 12.18 0.03 -13.89
CA THR A 97 12.76 -0.42 -15.15
C THR A 97 11.77 -1.26 -15.94
N ALA A 98 10.89 -2.00 -15.26
CA ALA A 98 9.85 -2.78 -15.92
C ALA A 98 8.87 -1.89 -16.71
N GLU A 99 8.49 -0.72 -16.17
CA GLU A 99 7.67 0.26 -16.89
C GLU A 99 8.43 0.84 -18.08
N ALA A 100 9.71 1.20 -17.89
CA ALA A 100 10.56 1.72 -18.96
C ALA A 100 10.76 0.72 -20.11
N ASN A 101 10.73 -0.58 -19.80
CA ASN A 101 10.83 -1.67 -20.75
C ASN A 101 9.47 -2.10 -21.34
N GLY A 102 8.41 -1.32 -21.11
CA GLY A 102 7.12 -1.48 -21.79
C GLY A 102 6.07 -2.32 -21.06
N ARG A 103 6.28 -2.67 -19.78
CA ARG A 103 5.25 -3.36 -18.99
C ARG A 103 4.00 -2.49 -18.83
N ASP A 104 2.83 -3.04 -19.13
CA ASP A 104 1.55 -2.37 -18.88
C ASP A 104 1.15 -2.54 -17.41
N ILE A 105 1.58 -1.63 -16.54
CA ILE A 105 1.28 -1.68 -15.10
C ILE A 105 -0.24 -1.74 -14.84
N ALA A 106 -1.07 -1.17 -15.71
CA ALA A 106 -2.51 -1.14 -15.49
C ALA A 106 -3.18 -2.51 -15.70
N LYS A 107 -2.56 -3.41 -16.49
CA LYS A 107 -3.08 -4.76 -16.77
C LYS A 107 -2.27 -5.87 -16.10
N GLU A 108 -0.95 -5.68 -16.02
CA GLU A 108 -0.02 -6.67 -15.49
C GLU A 108 0.43 -6.34 -14.06
N GLY A 109 0.02 -5.18 -13.52
CA GLY A 109 0.46 -4.71 -12.21
C GLY A 109 1.95 -4.29 -12.17
N PRO A 110 2.38 -3.66 -11.07
CA PRO A 110 3.77 -3.28 -10.88
C PRO A 110 4.64 -4.49 -10.52
N ILE A 111 5.94 -4.41 -10.85
CA ILE A 111 6.95 -5.30 -10.27
C ILE A 111 7.31 -4.75 -8.88
N GLY A 112 6.77 -5.37 -7.83
CA GLY A 112 6.99 -4.99 -6.43
C GLY A 112 7.84 -6.00 -5.66
N THR A 113 7.89 -5.84 -4.34
CA THR A 113 8.65 -6.70 -3.41
C THR A 113 7.75 -7.59 -2.54
N GLY A 114 6.44 -7.59 -2.82
CA GLY A 114 5.42 -8.27 -2.03
C GLY A 114 5.33 -9.78 -2.25
N PRO A 115 4.50 -10.49 -1.46
CA PRO A 115 4.37 -11.94 -1.49
C PRO A 115 3.68 -12.50 -2.73
N TYR A 116 2.95 -11.68 -3.48
CA TYR A 116 2.23 -12.09 -4.68
C TYR A 116 2.47 -11.11 -5.83
N VAL A 117 2.49 -11.64 -7.05
CA VAL A 117 2.72 -10.92 -8.30
C VAL A 117 1.42 -10.92 -9.10
N VAL A 118 1.00 -9.75 -9.56
CA VAL A 118 -0.16 -9.64 -10.46
C VAL A 118 0.17 -10.31 -11.79
N THR A 119 -0.66 -11.26 -12.20
CA THR A 119 -0.56 -11.93 -13.51
C THR A 119 -1.62 -11.43 -14.48
N SER A 120 -2.75 -10.93 -13.97
CA SER A 120 -3.81 -10.31 -14.76
C SER A 120 -4.64 -9.37 -13.90
N PHE A 121 -5.04 -8.23 -14.46
CA PHE A 121 -5.97 -7.29 -13.84
C PHE A 121 -7.03 -6.87 -14.85
N THR A 122 -8.28 -7.24 -14.58
CA THR A 122 -9.45 -6.81 -15.36
C THR A 122 -10.44 -6.08 -14.43
N LYS A 123 -11.55 -5.58 -14.98
CA LYS A 123 -12.58 -4.96 -14.14
C LYS A 123 -13.25 -5.99 -13.24
N GLU A 124 -13.27 -7.26 -13.67
CA GLU A 124 -13.97 -8.36 -13.04
C GLU A 124 -13.12 -9.06 -11.98
N ARG A 125 -11.79 -9.09 -12.11
CA ARG A 125 -10.91 -9.75 -11.15
C ARG A 125 -9.45 -9.31 -11.24
N ALA A 126 -8.73 -9.50 -10.13
CA ALA A 126 -7.28 -9.58 -10.11
C ALA A 126 -6.84 -11.03 -9.93
N GLU A 127 -5.88 -11.49 -10.74
CA GLU A 127 -5.21 -12.77 -10.56
C GLU A 127 -3.77 -12.52 -10.12
N LEU A 128 -3.35 -13.23 -9.08
CA LEU A 128 -2.01 -13.15 -8.56
C LEU A 128 -1.39 -14.53 -8.42
N ALA A 129 -0.11 -14.64 -8.80
CA ALA A 129 0.71 -15.80 -8.54
C ALA A 129 1.62 -15.55 -7.33
N ARG A 130 2.00 -16.61 -6.62
CA ARG A 130 3.01 -16.52 -5.56
C ARG A 130 4.31 -15.91 -6.11
N ASN A 131 4.89 -14.99 -5.35
CA ASN A 131 6.25 -14.50 -5.61
C ASN A 131 7.26 -15.49 -4.99
N ASP A 132 7.89 -16.32 -5.82
CA ASP A 132 8.92 -17.26 -5.35
C ASP A 132 10.23 -16.54 -4.93
N ASN A 133 10.38 -15.24 -5.25
CA ASN A 133 11.47 -14.38 -4.77
C ASN A 133 11.11 -13.61 -3.49
N TYR A 134 9.99 -13.91 -2.83
CA TYR A 134 9.59 -13.20 -1.62
C TYR A 134 10.59 -13.43 -0.49
N TRP A 135 10.97 -12.34 0.18
CA TRP A 135 12.10 -12.30 1.10
C TRP A 135 11.73 -12.61 2.55
N ASP A 136 10.44 -12.56 2.91
CA ASP A 136 9.94 -12.74 4.28
C ASP A 136 9.14 -14.04 4.41
N GLY A 137 9.76 -15.14 3.99
CA GLY A 137 9.18 -16.48 4.05
C GLY A 137 8.42 -16.89 2.79
N LYS A 138 7.78 -18.06 2.83
CA LYS A 138 7.05 -18.61 1.68
C LYS A 138 5.55 -18.31 1.81
N PRO A 139 4.94 -17.57 0.86
CA PRO A 139 3.50 -17.35 0.86
C PRO A 139 2.75 -18.68 0.74
N GLY A 140 1.67 -18.83 1.51
CA GLY A 140 0.95 -20.10 1.64
C GLY A 140 0.25 -20.55 0.37
N PHE A 141 -0.36 -19.61 -0.37
CA PHE A 141 -1.11 -19.94 -1.58
C PHE A 141 -0.21 -19.90 -2.82
N ALA A 142 -0.46 -20.79 -3.78
CA ALA A 142 0.21 -20.75 -5.08
C ALA A 142 -0.42 -19.68 -6.00
N LYS A 143 -1.73 -19.48 -5.88
CA LYS A 143 -2.53 -18.51 -6.63
C LYS A 143 -3.50 -17.82 -5.67
N VAL A 144 -3.73 -16.53 -5.89
CA VAL A 144 -4.79 -15.76 -5.24
C VAL A 144 -5.64 -15.13 -6.33
N GLU A 145 -6.96 -15.27 -6.21
CA GLU A 145 -7.92 -14.63 -7.10
C GLU A 145 -8.79 -13.68 -6.29
N ILE A 146 -8.93 -12.45 -6.78
CA ILE A 146 -9.69 -11.41 -6.10
C ILE A 146 -10.79 -10.96 -7.07
N PRO A 147 -12.00 -11.54 -6.99
CA PRO A 147 -13.12 -11.11 -7.82
C PRO A 147 -13.66 -9.74 -7.37
N SER A 148 -14.03 -8.91 -8.33
CA SER A 148 -14.65 -7.62 -8.11
C SER A 148 -16.16 -7.78 -7.87
N ILE A 149 -16.56 -7.90 -6.61
CA ILE A 149 -17.98 -8.01 -6.21
C ILE A 149 -18.38 -6.78 -5.41
N ASN A 150 -18.99 -5.79 -6.09
CA ASN A 150 -19.31 -4.49 -5.49
C ASN A 150 -20.47 -4.55 -4.50
N ASP A 151 -21.50 -5.32 -4.82
CA ASP A 151 -22.70 -5.45 -3.98
C ASP A 151 -22.42 -6.29 -2.73
N ALA A 152 -22.81 -5.79 -1.56
CA ALA A 152 -22.50 -6.41 -0.28
C ALA A 152 -23.26 -7.72 -0.06
N ASN A 153 -24.52 -7.78 -0.47
CA ASN A 153 -25.31 -8.98 -0.38
C ASN A 153 -24.76 -10.07 -1.32
N THR A 154 -24.39 -9.71 -2.54
CA THR A 154 -23.73 -10.63 -3.49
C THR A 154 -22.43 -11.20 -2.93
N ARG A 155 -21.59 -10.38 -2.27
CA ARG A 155 -20.39 -10.90 -1.59
C ARG A 155 -20.72 -11.89 -0.48
N ALA A 156 -21.71 -11.59 0.34
CA ALA A 156 -22.13 -12.48 1.42
C ALA A 156 -22.63 -13.82 0.85
N MET A 157 -23.47 -13.80 -0.18
CA MET A 157 -23.95 -15.03 -0.82
C MET A 157 -22.82 -15.84 -1.45
N ALA A 158 -21.85 -15.19 -2.11
CA ALA A 158 -20.67 -15.87 -2.67
C ALA A 158 -19.83 -16.57 -1.58
N LEU A 159 -19.61 -15.90 -0.45
CA LEU A 159 -18.91 -16.51 0.70
C LEU A 159 -19.73 -17.68 1.29
N GLN A 160 -21.04 -17.51 1.43
CA GLN A 160 -21.92 -18.55 1.96
C GLN A 160 -21.97 -19.79 1.07
N ALA A 161 -21.94 -19.59 -0.26
CA ALA A 161 -21.90 -20.65 -1.26
C ALA A 161 -20.54 -21.36 -1.35
N GLY A 162 -19.47 -20.73 -0.84
CA GLY A 162 -18.10 -21.23 -0.96
C GLY A 162 -17.41 -20.84 -2.27
N ASP A 163 -17.96 -19.87 -3.01
CA ASP A 163 -17.34 -19.34 -4.23
C ASP A 163 -16.10 -18.47 -3.92
N VAL A 164 -16.02 -17.92 -2.70
CA VAL A 164 -14.85 -17.20 -2.18
C VAL A 164 -14.54 -17.66 -0.75
N ASP A 165 -13.25 -17.70 -0.40
CA ASP A 165 -12.80 -18.09 0.94
C ASP A 165 -12.82 -16.93 1.96
N MET A 166 -12.82 -15.68 1.46
CA MET A 166 -12.76 -14.47 2.28
C MET A 166 -13.57 -13.36 1.63
N ALA A 167 -14.34 -12.64 2.45
CA ALA A 167 -15.01 -11.42 2.04
C ALA A 167 -14.76 -10.30 3.06
N VAL A 168 -14.48 -9.10 2.56
CA VAL A 168 -14.28 -7.89 3.36
C VAL A 168 -15.49 -6.96 3.17
N SER A 169 -15.79 -6.17 4.20
CA SER A 169 -16.91 -5.22 4.21
C SER A 169 -18.28 -5.90 4.03
N ILE A 170 -18.53 -7.03 4.69
CA ILE A 170 -19.89 -7.60 4.76
C ILE A 170 -20.82 -6.58 5.42
N GLY A 171 -22.00 -6.38 4.82
CA GLY A 171 -22.95 -5.39 5.31
C GLY A 171 -23.53 -5.80 6.67
N PRO A 172 -23.95 -4.84 7.52
CA PRO A 172 -24.54 -5.15 8.82
C PRO A 172 -25.78 -6.06 8.74
N GLY A 173 -26.55 -5.96 7.65
CA GLY A 173 -27.75 -6.78 7.42
C GLY A 173 -27.43 -8.25 7.12
N GLU A 174 -26.30 -8.51 6.45
CA GLU A 174 -25.85 -9.84 6.08
C GLU A 174 -25.10 -10.54 7.21
N TYR A 175 -24.75 -9.83 8.27
CA TYR A 175 -23.95 -10.37 9.36
C TYR A 175 -24.60 -11.59 10.03
N GLY A 176 -25.93 -11.58 10.17
CA GLY A 176 -26.70 -12.69 10.73
C GLY A 176 -26.60 -14.01 9.95
N ILE A 177 -26.18 -13.97 8.68
CA ILE A 177 -25.98 -15.16 7.83
C ILE A 177 -24.85 -16.04 8.39
N PHE A 178 -23.81 -15.41 8.94
CA PHE A 178 -22.59 -16.09 9.37
C PHE A 178 -22.50 -16.25 10.89
N GLN A 179 -23.32 -15.50 11.64
CA GLN A 179 -23.38 -15.61 13.09
C GLN A 179 -23.78 -17.03 13.51
N ASN A 180 -22.99 -17.62 14.41
CA ASN A 180 -23.20 -18.96 15.00
C ASN A 180 -22.96 -20.15 14.06
N ASP A 181 -22.53 -19.94 12.82
CA ASP A 181 -22.04 -21.04 11.97
C ASP A 181 -20.53 -21.23 12.17
N LYS A 182 -20.14 -22.40 12.67
CA LYS A 182 -18.74 -22.76 12.97
C LYS A 182 -17.84 -22.82 11.73
N LYS A 183 -18.41 -22.82 10.52
CA LYS A 183 -17.64 -22.76 9.27
C LYS A 183 -17.03 -21.40 9.02
N PHE A 184 -17.59 -20.34 9.59
CA PHE A 184 -17.15 -18.98 9.35
C PHE A 184 -16.47 -18.39 10.59
N THR A 185 -15.40 -17.65 10.36
CA THR A 185 -14.75 -16.84 11.39
C THR A 185 -14.97 -15.38 11.02
N ILE A 186 -15.53 -14.61 11.95
CA ILE A 186 -15.77 -13.19 11.74
C ILE A 186 -14.70 -12.40 12.49
N TYR A 187 -13.99 -11.54 11.76
CA TYR A 187 -13.05 -10.57 12.31
C TYR A 187 -13.68 -9.19 12.29
N GLU A 188 -13.78 -8.57 13.46
CA GLU A 188 -14.26 -7.19 13.62
C GLU A 188 -13.16 -6.32 14.19
N GLU A 189 -12.89 -5.20 13.53
CA GLU A 189 -11.95 -4.19 14.01
C GLU A 189 -12.49 -2.80 13.75
N SER A 190 -12.22 -1.87 14.68
CA SER A 190 -12.53 -0.46 14.46
C SER A 190 -11.71 0.11 13.31
N SER A 191 -12.39 0.70 12.34
CA SER A 191 -11.73 1.38 11.23
C SER A 191 -11.14 2.73 11.67
N LEU A 192 -10.10 3.19 10.96
CA LEU A 192 -9.61 4.57 11.03
C LEU A 192 -10.51 5.57 10.27
N ARG A 193 -11.58 5.09 9.62
CA ARG A 193 -12.50 5.94 8.88
C ARG A 193 -13.48 6.64 9.82
N ASP A 194 -13.43 7.96 9.80
CA ASP A 194 -14.47 8.80 10.36
C ASP A 194 -15.44 9.29 9.27
N VAL A 195 -16.72 9.39 9.61
CA VAL A 195 -17.78 9.87 8.71
C VAL A 195 -18.31 11.20 9.26
N PHE A 196 -18.23 12.26 8.45
CA PHE A 196 -18.67 13.60 8.84
C PHE A 196 -19.60 14.22 7.80
N VAL A 197 -20.54 15.03 8.27
CA VAL A 197 -21.25 16.00 7.43
C VAL A 197 -20.47 17.30 7.44
N ARG A 198 -19.96 17.73 6.28
CA ARG A 198 -19.27 19.03 6.15
C ARG A 198 -20.29 20.12 5.85
N MET A 199 -20.46 21.06 6.79
CA MET A 199 -21.35 22.21 6.61
C MET A 199 -20.63 23.34 5.84
N SER A 200 -21.34 23.92 4.87
CA SER A 200 -20.85 25.09 4.13
C SER A 200 -20.69 26.28 5.07
N GLN A 201 -19.52 26.92 5.07
CA GLN A 201 -19.27 28.18 5.81
C GLN A 201 -19.75 29.42 5.05
N LYS A 202 -20.63 29.24 4.06
CA LYS A 202 -21.20 30.32 3.22
C LYS A 202 -22.71 30.43 3.44
N GLY A 203 -23.26 31.62 3.24
CA GLY A 203 -24.69 31.87 3.37
C GLY A 203 -25.18 31.74 4.82
N LYS A 204 -26.41 31.21 5.00
CA LYS A 204 -27.04 31.11 6.34
C LYS A 204 -26.25 30.23 7.32
N LEU A 205 -25.59 29.19 6.82
CA LEU A 205 -24.81 28.25 7.64
C LEU A 205 -23.47 28.83 8.16
N LYS A 206 -23.16 30.11 7.88
CA LYS A 206 -22.02 30.83 8.50
C LYS A 206 -22.29 31.15 9.97
N ASN A 207 -23.55 31.33 10.37
CA ASN A 207 -23.88 31.57 11.77
C ASN A 207 -23.85 30.23 12.53
N ALA A 208 -22.92 30.11 13.47
CA ALA A 208 -22.75 28.90 14.29
C ALA A 208 -23.94 28.62 15.23
N ASN A 209 -24.82 29.60 15.43
CA ASN A 209 -25.99 29.53 16.30
C ASN A 209 -27.31 29.46 15.50
N LEU A 210 -27.25 29.21 14.18
CA LEU A 210 -28.44 29.11 13.34
C LEU A 210 -29.15 27.76 13.50
#